data_AF-A0A2R3WP61-F1
#
_entry.id   AF-A0A2R3WP61-F1
#
_cell.length_a   1.000
_cell.length_b   1.000
_cell.length_c   1.000
_cell.angle_alpha   90.00
_cell.angle_beta   90.00
_cell.angle_gamma   90.00
#
_symmetry.space_group_name_H-M   'P 1'
#
loop_
_entity.id
_entity.type
_entity.pdbx_description
1 polymer ?
#
loop_
_entity_poly.entity_id
_entity_poly.type
_entity_poly.pdbx_seq_one_letter_code
_entity_poly.pdbx_strand_id
1 'polypeptide(L)'
;GNFLLPLLLSLPDLCLPRLNALSAWLLLPSGISLIISLFLGNTGLGWTFYPPLSGVTFSSGHGTDFLMFSLHMAGVSSILSSINFICTIHSVIYYGI
;
A
#
# COMPACT_ATOMS: atom_id res chain seq x y z
N GLY A 1 -9.70 1.04 8.81
CA GLY A 1 -8.73 1.57 9.79
C GLY A 1 -9.01 3.04 10.06
N ASN A 2 -8.70 3.90 9.10
CA ASN A 2 -8.69 5.37 9.28
C ASN A 2 -9.96 5.98 9.89
N PHE A 3 -11.15 5.48 9.54
CA PHE A 3 -12.41 6.00 10.09
C PHE A 3 -12.81 5.39 11.43
N LEU A 4 -12.74 4.06 11.53
CA LEU A 4 -13.22 3.33 12.72
C LEU A 4 -12.28 3.45 13.92
N LEU A 5 -10.96 3.53 13.70
CA LEU A 5 -9.99 3.52 14.79
C LEU A 5 -10.08 4.77 15.69
N PRO A 6 -10.14 6.01 15.16
CA PRO A 6 -10.39 7.19 15.98
C PRO A 6 -11.76 7.15 16.68
N LEU A 7 -12.80 6.69 15.97
CA LEU A 7 -14.15 6.62 16.51
C LEU A 7 -14.23 5.69 17.73
N LEU A 8 -13.61 4.51 17.64
CA LEU A 8 -13.58 3.53 18.74
C LEU A 8 -12.73 3.99 19.93
N LEU A 9 -11.73 4.85 19.67
CA LEU A 9 -10.87 5.44 20.70
C LEU A 9 -11.39 6.80 21.19
N SER A 10 -12.56 7.26 20.74
CA SER A 10 -13.10 8.60 21.03
C SER A 10 -12.17 9.77 20.69
N LEU A 11 -11.30 9.58 19.70
CA LEU A 11 -10.37 10.60 19.22
C LEU A 11 -10.97 11.40 18.05
N PRO A 12 -10.65 12.71 17.93
CA PRO A 12 -11.11 13.52 16.81
C PRO A 12 -10.41 13.17 15.47
N ASP A 13 -9.15 12.72 15.52
CA ASP A 13 -8.37 12.29 14.35
C ASP A 13 -7.21 11.37 14.78
N LEU A 14 -6.48 10.82 13.81
CA LEU A 14 -5.25 10.05 14.02
C LEU A 14 -4.06 10.97 14.41
N CYS A 15 -3.05 10.38 15.05
CA CYS A 15 -1.86 11.07 15.58
C CYS A 15 -0.97 11.64 14.45
N LEU A 16 -0.87 10.96 13.31
CA LEU A 16 -0.04 11.37 12.18
C LEU A 16 -0.90 11.64 10.93
N PRO A 17 -1.71 12.72 10.89
CA PRO A 17 -2.67 12.98 9.83
C PRO A 17 -2.01 13.24 8.46
N ARG A 18 -0.82 13.85 8.45
CA ARG A 18 -0.04 14.07 7.21
C ARG A 18 0.49 12.77 6.60
N LEU A 19 0.95 11.84 7.44
CA LEU A 19 1.37 10.50 7.00
C LEU A 19 0.18 9.70 6.49
N ASN A 20 -0.99 9.88 7.11
CA ASN A 20 -2.23 9.28 6.62
C ASN A 20 -2.56 9.76 5.19
N ALA A 21 -2.50 11.08 4.96
CA ALA A 21 -2.74 11.65 3.64
C ALA A 21 -1.74 11.11 2.61
N LEU A 22 -0.44 11.06 2.95
CA LEU A 22 0.58 10.49 2.07
C LEU A 22 0.28 9.02 1.73
N SER A 23 -0.12 8.21 2.71
CA SER A 23 -0.47 6.81 2.47
C SER A 23 -1.63 6.65 1.49
N ALA A 24 -2.65 7.50 1.59
CA ALA A 24 -3.77 7.50 0.63
C ALA A 24 -3.32 7.95 -0.77
N TRP A 25 -2.45 8.97 -0.84
CA TRP A 25 -1.94 9.48 -2.12
C TRP A 25 -1.02 8.51 -2.85
N LEU A 26 -0.32 7.63 -2.15
CA LEU A 26 0.50 6.58 -2.76
C LEU A 26 -0.32 5.47 -3.43
N LEU A 27 -1.60 5.30 -3.03
CA LEU A 27 -2.49 4.31 -3.65
C LEU A 27 -2.96 4.72 -5.05
N LEU A 28 -3.01 6.02 -5.34
CA LEU A 28 -3.38 6.52 -6.66
C LEU A 28 -2.34 6.14 -7.75
N PRO A 29 -1.03 6.43 -7.61
CA PRO A 29 -0.03 5.97 -8.56
C PRO A 29 0.16 4.44 -8.54
N SER A 30 -0.08 3.76 -7.41
CA SER A 30 -0.08 2.28 -7.40
C SER A 30 -1.24 1.73 -8.23
N GLY A 31 -2.44 2.31 -8.12
CA GLY A 31 -3.60 1.92 -8.92
C GLY A 31 -3.40 2.19 -10.41
N ILE A 32 -2.85 3.34 -10.77
CA ILE A 32 -2.54 3.68 -12.17
C ILE A 32 -1.52 2.69 -12.76
N SER A 33 -0.43 2.41 -12.04
CA SER A 33 0.57 1.43 -12.50
C SER A 33 0.00 0.02 -12.63
N LEU A 34 -0.92 -0.38 -11.75
CA LEU A 34 -1.63 -1.65 -11.88
C LEU A 34 -2.47 -1.69 -13.15
N ILE A 35 -3.24 -0.64 -13.44
CA ILE A 35 -4.07 -0.57 -14.65
C ILE A 35 -3.19 -0.62 -15.91
N ILE A 36 -2.08 0.12 -15.93
CA ILE A 36 -1.09 0.08 -17.02
C ILE A 36 -0.56 -1.35 -17.19
N SER A 37 -0.24 -2.05 -16.09
CA SER A 37 0.23 -3.44 -16.17
C SER A 37 -0.77 -4.40 -16.84
N LEU A 38 -2.07 -4.20 -16.62
CA LEU A 38 -3.13 -5.01 -17.23
C LEU A 38 -3.24 -4.76 -18.73
N PHE A 39 -3.05 -3.52 -19.19
CA PHE A 39 -3.06 -3.17 -20.60
C PHE A 39 -1.83 -3.65 -21.37
N LEU A 40 -0.65 -3.65 -20.72
CA LEU A 40 0.60 -4.10 -21.35
C LEU A 40 0.74 -5.63 -21.42
N GLY A 41 -0.11 -6.39 -20.72
CA GLY A 41 -0.13 -7.86 -20.77
C GLY A 41 1.05 -8.54 -20.06
N ASN A 42 1.15 -9.87 -20.19
CA ASN A 42 2.19 -10.71 -19.57
C ASN A 42 2.29 -10.70 -18.03
N THR A 43 1.23 -10.27 -17.34
CA THR A 43 1.15 -10.23 -15.86
C THR A 43 0.62 -11.52 -15.23
N GLY A 44 0.25 -12.52 -16.03
CA GLY A 44 -0.42 -13.77 -15.62
C GLY A 44 0.48 -14.82 -14.96
N LEU A 45 1.42 -14.42 -14.11
CA LEU A 45 2.41 -15.31 -13.47
C LEU A 45 2.00 -15.77 -12.06
N GLY A 46 0.79 -15.41 -11.63
CA GLY A 46 0.29 -15.59 -10.27
C GLY A 46 0.71 -14.45 -9.32
N TRP A 47 0.14 -14.44 -8.12
CA TRP A 47 0.36 -13.38 -7.12
C TRP A 47 1.71 -13.48 -6.39
N THR A 48 2.44 -14.59 -6.55
CA THR A 48 3.69 -14.89 -5.81
C THR A 48 4.96 -14.46 -6.53
N PHE A 49 4.92 -14.13 -7.82
CA PHE A 49 6.09 -13.71 -8.61
C PHE A 49 7.29 -14.66 -8.54
N TYR A 50 7.08 -15.95 -8.83
CA TYR A 50 8.17 -16.92 -8.81
C TYR A 50 9.32 -16.51 -9.74
N PRO A 51 10.59 -16.46 -9.26
CA PRO A 51 11.74 -15.94 -10.00
C PRO A 51 11.95 -16.49 -11.42
N PRO A 52 11.83 -17.81 -11.69
CA PRO A 52 12.00 -18.30 -13.04
C PRO A 52 10.89 -17.82 -13.97
N LEU A 53 9.65 -17.68 -13.47
CA LEU A 53 8.48 -17.33 -14.29
C LEU A 53 8.35 -15.80 -14.47
N SER A 54 8.81 -15.00 -13.51
CA SER A 54 8.85 -13.53 -13.58
C SER A 54 10.09 -12.98 -14.29
N GLY A 55 11.01 -13.83 -14.72
CA GLY A 55 12.16 -13.42 -15.51
C GLY A 55 11.80 -13.06 -16.97
N VAL A 56 12.70 -12.31 -17.61
CA VAL A 56 12.58 -11.80 -18.99
C VAL A 56 12.27 -12.90 -20.02
N THR A 57 12.69 -14.14 -19.74
CA THR A 57 12.48 -15.29 -20.64
C THR A 57 11.03 -15.73 -20.73
N PHE A 58 10.26 -15.63 -19.63
CA PHE A 58 8.86 -16.07 -19.56
C PHE A 58 7.88 -14.90 -19.50
N SER A 59 8.34 -13.72 -19.06
CA SER A 59 7.61 -12.46 -19.17
C SER A 59 8.49 -11.41 -19.84
N SER A 60 8.38 -11.36 -21.17
CA SER A 60 9.14 -10.42 -22.02
C SER A 60 8.49 -9.04 -22.13
N GLY A 61 7.37 -8.80 -21.42
CA GLY A 61 6.62 -7.55 -21.48
C GLY A 61 6.85 -6.67 -20.26
N HIS A 62 6.82 -5.35 -20.43
CA HIS A 62 6.95 -4.38 -19.33
C HIS A 62 5.78 -4.42 -18.32
N GLY A 63 4.73 -5.21 -18.57
CA GLY A 63 3.58 -5.33 -17.66
C GLY A 63 3.97 -5.85 -16.28
N THR A 64 4.89 -6.81 -16.19
CA THR A 64 5.37 -7.32 -14.89
C THR A 64 6.14 -6.28 -14.10
N ASP A 65 6.91 -5.43 -14.75
CA ASP A 65 7.65 -4.34 -14.11
C ASP A 65 6.70 -3.31 -13.49
N PHE A 66 5.67 -2.89 -14.25
CA PHE A 66 4.64 -1.98 -13.73
C PHE A 66 3.85 -2.58 -12.57
N LEU A 67 3.58 -3.89 -12.63
CA LEU A 67 2.91 -4.58 -11.54
C LEU A 67 3.80 -4.66 -10.29
N MET A 68 5.09 -4.98 -10.43
CA MET A 68 6.04 -4.97 -9.31
C MET A 68 6.11 -3.57 -8.69
N PHE A 69 6.22 -2.52 -9.51
CA PHE A 69 6.24 -1.15 -9.03
C PHE A 69 4.94 -0.78 -8.28
N SER A 70 3.79 -1.18 -8.82
CA SER A 70 2.48 -0.99 -8.18
C SER A 70 2.44 -1.60 -6.77
N LEU A 71 2.86 -2.86 -6.64
CA LEU A 71 2.87 -3.56 -5.37
C LEU A 71 3.83 -2.93 -4.35
N HIS A 72 4.99 -2.42 -4.79
CA HIS A 72 5.91 -1.70 -3.90
C HIS A 72 5.27 -0.42 -3.36
N MET A 73 4.62 0.37 -4.21
CA MET A 73 3.94 1.60 -3.78
C MET A 73 2.77 1.30 -2.83
N ALA A 74 1.99 0.26 -3.11
CA ALA A 74 0.95 -0.23 -2.22
C ALA A 74 1.53 -0.73 -0.88
N GLY A 75 2.68 -1.41 -0.90
CA GLY A 75 3.40 -1.85 0.29
C GLY A 75 3.90 -0.70 1.16
N VAL A 76 4.49 0.33 0.56
CA VAL A 76 4.89 1.54 1.30
C VAL A 76 3.66 2.24 1.91
N SER A 77 2.55 2.33 1.18
CA SER A 77 1.30 2.91 1.70
C SER A 77 0.79 2.16 2.94
N SER A 78 0.86 0.83 2.94
CA SER A 78 0.36 0.00 4.05
C SER A 78 1.27 0.09 5.28
N ILE A 79 2.59 0.19 5.09
CA ILE A 79 3.55 0.41 6.18
C ILE A 79 3.30 1.77 6.86
N LEU A 80 3.14 2.85 6.08
CA LEU A 80 2.87 4.18 6.63
C LEU A 80 1.54 4.24 7.39
N SER A 81 0.49 3.61 6.85
CA SER A 81 -0.80 3.49 7.54
C SER A 81 -0.68 2.69 8.84
N SER A 82 0.07 1.58 8.83
CA SER A 82 0.29 0.74 10.02
C SER A 82 1.03 1.50 11.13
N ILE A 83 2.07 2.27 10.78
CA ILE A 83 2.79 3.12 11.74
C ILE A 83 1.83 4.13 12.39
N ASN A 84 0.95 4.77 11.60
CA ASN A 84 -0.02 5.72 12.13
C ASN A 84 -1.02 5.05 13.11
N PHE A 85 -1.48 3.83 12.80
CA PHE A 85 -2.35 3.06 13.71
C PHE A 85 -1.63 2.64 15.00
N ILE A 86 -0.38 2.20 14.92
CA ILE A 86 0.39 1.83 16.11
C ILE A 86 0.62 3.06 16.99
N CYS A 87 1.05 4.18 16.40
CA CYS A 87 1.27 5.43 17.14
C CYS A 87 -0.01 5.93 17.82
N THR A 88 -1.17 5.85 17.15
CA THR A 88 -2.46 6.27 17.74
C THR A 88 -2.90 5.39 18.89
N ILE A 89 -2.83 4.06 18.74
CA ILE A 89 -3.18 3.15 19.83
C ILE A 89 -2.23 3.35 21.01
N HIS A 90 -0.92 3.44 20.73
CA HIS A 90 0.09 3.68 21.76
C HIS A 90 -0.11 5.03 22.46
N SER A 91 -0.50 6.09 21.75
CA SER A 91 -0.74 7.39 22.39
C SER A 91 -1.89 7.34 23.37
N VAL A 92 -2.99 6.65 23.03
CA VAL A 92 -4.14 6.48 23.94
C VAL A 92 -3.74 5.69 25.19
N ILE A 93 -3.03 4.57 25.00
CA ILE A 93 -2.66 3.68 26.12
C ILE A 93 -1.75 4.39 27.14
N TYR A 94 -0.76 5.15 26.68
CA TYR A 94 0.25 5.74 27.57
C TYR A 94 -0.10 7.14 28.08
N TYR A 95 -0.72 7.98 27.26
CA TYR A 95 -1.03 9.36 27.63
C TYR A 95 -2.47 9.54 28.10
N GLY A 96 -3.33 8.51 27.98
CA GLY A 96 -4.72 8.55 28.45
C GLY A 96 -5.59 9.60 27.76
N ILE A 97 -5.19 10.02 26.55
CA ILE A 97 -5.97 10.90 25.68
C ILE A 97 -6.95 10.05 24.88
#